data_AF-X0SUR3-F1
#
_entry.id   AF-X0SUR3-F1
#
_cell.length_a   1.000
_cell.length_b   1.000
_cell.length_c   1.000
_cell.angle_alpha   90.00
_cell.angle_beta   90.00
_cell.angle_gamma   90.00
#
_symmetry.space_group_name_H-M   'P 1'
#
loop_
_entity.id
_entity.type
_entity.pdbx_description
1 polymer ?
#
loop_
_entity_poly.entity_id
_entity_poly.type
_entity_poly.pdbx_seq_one_letter_code
_entity_poly.pdbx_strand_id
1 'polypeptide(L)'
;MTKNRLIAGVALIVVLGLVGAIAAFVVDSEQSPEAVTSLSIRGKVVVEAYHYNEATGTYDRFYYYESSNTITIIGRDYIAQQLGGTPSDEAKWISLSVNTADPPPNTWEELGGGADDEIVADGLERAVGTYAHTAGTNTWTIEAEFTASATHTDVQQTGLQWVVTVGSNGNLMAANHFTPVTLTSGDTLTITWELTLT
;
A
#
# COMPACT_ATOMS: atom_id res chain seq x y z
N MET A 1 55.13 -6.61 71.35
CA MET A 1 56.53 -6.56 70.89
C MET A 1 57.06 -7.99 70.90
N THR A 2 57.49 -8.67 69.83
CA THR A 2 57.70 -8.33 68.42
C THR A 2 57.99 -9.65 67.65
N LYS A 3 57.49 -9.73 66.41
CA LYS A 3 58.11 -10.32 65.20
C LYS A 3 58.18 -11.85 64.97
N ASN A 4 57.74 -12.18 63.74
CA ASN A 4 58.21 -13.21 62.80
C ASN A 4 57.45 -14.54 62.68
N ARG A 5 56.56 -14.63 61.68
CA ARG A 5 56.22 -15.90 61.00
C ARG A 5 56.36 -15.69 59.49
N LEU A 6 57.40 -16.28 58.93
CA LEU A 6 57.66 -16.39 57.49
C LEU A 6 57.20 -17.79 57.05
N ILE A 7 56.28 -17.82 56.09
CA ILE A 7 56.25 -18.66 54.88
C ILE A 7 56.97 -20.02 54.96
N ALA A 8 56.20 -21.11 54.95
CA ALA A 8 56.48 -22.36 54.21
C ALA A 8 55.45 -23.43 54.60
N GLY A 9 54.56 -23.78 53.67
CA GLY A 9 53.54 -24.82 53.84
C GLY A 9 52.96 -25.20 52.48
N VAL A 10 53.84 -25.69 51.61
CA VAL A 10 53.55 -26.28 50.31
C VAL A 10 52.90 -27.64 50.51
N ALA A 11 51.77 -27.86 49.84
CA ALA A 11 51.35 -29.08 49.15
C ALA A 11 49.83 -29.02 49.02
N LEU A 12 49.16 -29.31 47.92
CA LEU A 12 49.49 -29.84 46.60
C LEU A 12 48.10 -30.04 45.97
N ILE A 13 48.04 -30.06 44.64
CA ILE A 13 47.01 -30.72 43.82
C ILE A 13 46.09 -29.76 43.02
N VAL A 14 46.59 -29.47 41.80
CA VAL A 14 45.87 -29.63 40.50
C VAL A 14 44.85 -28.51 40.22
N VAL A 15 45.17 -27.46 39.46
CA VAL A 15 45.28 -27.49 37.99
C VAL A 15 44.51 -28.65 37.36
N LEU A 16 43.18 -28.61 37.42
CA LEU A 16 42.23 -29.16 36.42
C LEU A 16 40.81 -29.13 37.01
N GLY A 17 39.96 -28.29 36.44
CA GLY A 17 38.60 -28.03 36.92
C GLY A 17 38.29 -26.53 36.81
N LEU A 18 38.58 -25.89 35.68
CA LEU A 18 37.57 -25.75 34.62
C LEU A 18 36.21 -25.33 35.21
N VAL A 19 35.86 -24.07 34.94
CA VAL A 19 34.51 -23.64 34.56
C VAL A 19 33.50 -23.51 35.71
N GLY A 20 33.03 -22.28 35.92
CA GLY A 20 31.83 -21.97 36.71
C GLY A 20 32.17 -21.34 38.06
N ALA A 21 31.84 -20.10 38.38
CA ALA A 21 31.00 -19.14 37.71
C ALA A 21 31.51 -17.75 38.09
N ILE A 22 31.99 -17.01 37.10
CA ILE A 22 31.89 -15.54 37.17
C ILE A 22 30.39 -15.29 37.04
N ALA A 23 29.70 -15.19 38.17
CA ALA A 23 28.36 -14.63 38.21
C ALA A 23 28.50 -13.12 37.99
N ALA A 24 28.92 -12.74 36.78
CA ALA A 24 28.57 -11.46 36.21
C ALA A 24 27.06 -11.52 36.05
N PHE A 25 26.38 -10.96 37.04
CA PHE A 25 24.96 -10.65 36.97
C PHE A 25 24.84 -9.54 35.91
N VAL A 26 24.92 -9.92 34.64
CA VAL A 26 24.28 -9.17 33.57
C VAL A 26 22.80 -9.35 33.89
N VAL A 27 22.25 -8.39 34.62
CA VAL A 27 20.81 -8.14 34.50
C VAL A 27 20.67 -7.80 33.04
N ASP A 28 20.23 -8.80 32.28
CA ASP A 28 19.53 -8.57 31.03
C ASP A 28 18.47 -7.54 31.42
N SER A 29 18.67 -6.29 31.02
CA SER A 29 17.55 -5.38 30.96
C SER A 29 16.68 -5.98 29.89
N GLU A 30 15.78 -6.89 30.28
CA GLU A 30 14.64 -7.25 29.45
C GLU A 30 14.07 -5.91 29.03
N GLN A 31 14.31 -5.55 27.76
CA GLN A 31 13.62 -4.43 27.16
C GLN A 31 12.15 -4.76 27.40
N SER A 32 11.53 -4.00 28.30
CA SER A 32 10.08 -3.96 28.41
C SER A 32 9.56 -3.97 26.98
N PRO A 33 8.68 -4.93 26.60
CA PRO A 33 8.24 -5.02 25.22
C PRO A 33 7.80 -3.62 24.81
N GLU A 34 8.54 -3.03 23.89
CA GLU A 34 8.17 -1.73 23.33
C GLU A 34 6.71 -1.86 22.90
N ALA A 35 5.92 -0.80 23.14
CA ALA A 35 4.54 -0.81 22.69
C ALA A 35 4.55 -1.17 21.21
N VAL A 36 4.02 -2.36 20.87
CA VAL A 36 3.95 -2.82 19.49
C VAL A 36 3.02 -1.86 18.78
N THR A 37 3.58 -0.87 18.08
CA THR A 37 2.84 -0.06 17.13
C THR A 37 2.61 -0.96 15.92
N SER A 38 1.36 -1.38 15.72
CA SER A 38 0.99 -2.17 14.55
C SER A 38 1.25 -1.37 13.27
N LEU A 39 2.00 -1.92 12.33
CA LEU A 39 2.12 -1.37 10.99
C LEU A 39 0.74 -1.39 10.31
N SER A 40 0.24 -0.23 9.89
CA SER A 40 -1.00 -0.09 9.15
C SER A 40 -0.75 0.58 7.81
N ILE A 41 -1.49 0.17 6.79
CA ILE A 41 -1.57 0.90 5.52
C ILE A 41 -2.93 1.58 5.45
N ARG A 42 -2.92 2.85 5.10
CA ARG A 42 -4.10 3.63 4.75
C ARG A 42 -3.93 4.11 3.32
N GLY A 43 -5.03 4.37 2.64
CA GLY A 43 -4.94 5.12 1.41
C GLY A 43 -6.12 6.06 1.22
N LYS A 44 -5.95 6.93 0.24
CA LYS A 44 -6.95 7.83 -0.29
C LYS A 44 -6.87 7.82 -1.80
N VAL A 45 -7.97 8.17 -2.44
CA VAL A 45 -8.03 8.41 -3.88
C VAL A 45 -8.41 9.87 -4.08
N VAL A 46 -7.70 10.52 -5.00
CA VAL A 46 -8.08 11.81 -5.58
C VAL A 46 -8.51 11.54 -7.02
N VAL A 47 -9.67 12.09 -7.40
CA VAL A 47 -10.24 12.00 -8.74
C VAL A 47 -10.46 13.40 -9.26
N GLU A 48 -9.94 13.70 -10.44
CA GLU A 48 -10.11 15.00 -11.09
C GLU A 48 -10.53 14.80 -12.54
N ALA A 49 -11.48 15.58 -13.04
CA ALA A 49 -11.82 15.58 -14.46
C ALA A 49 -11.71 16.97 -15.07
N TYR A 50 -11.22 17.00 -16.31
CA TYR A 50 -10.94 18.22 -17.05
C TYR A 50 -11.57 18.18 -18.44
N HIS A 51 -12.07 19.32 -18.89
CA HIS A 51 -12.61 19.51 -20.23
C HIS A 51 -11.72 20.48 -21.00
N TYR A 52 -11.43 20.19 -22.27
CA TYR A 52 -10.69 21.12 -23.12
C TYR A 52 -11.58 22.27 -23.57
N ASN A 53 -11.26 23.48 -23.14
CA ASN A 53 -11.95 24.69 -23.55
C ASN A 53 -11.27 25.30 -24.76
N GLU A 54 -11.88 25.14 -25.94
CA GLU A 54 -11.34 25.68 -27.21
C GLU A 54 -11.20 27.20 -27.22
N ALA A 55 -12.04 27.92 -26.46
CA ALA A 55 -12.02 29.38 -26.45
C ALA A 55 -10.79 29.94 -25.72
N THR A 56 -10.31 29.23 -24.70
CA THR A 56 -9.12 29.62 -23.90
C THR A 56 -7.88 28.83 -24.31
N GLY A 57 -8.05 27.69 -24.99
CA GLY A 57 -6.98 26.75 -25.31
C GLY A 57 -6.44 26.01 -24.08
N THR A 58 -7.23 25.90 -23.01
CA THR A 58 -6.83 25.31 -21.72
C THR A 58 -7.74 24.16 -21.31
N TYR A 59 -7.25 23.29 -20.44
CA TYR A 59 -8.07 22.29 -19.75
C TYR A 59 -8.65 22.92 -18.48
N ASP A 60 -9.97 22.95 -18.38
CA ASP A 60 -10.70 23.47 -17.22
C ASP A 60 -11.19 22.31 -16.35
N ARG A 61 -10.81 22.31 -15.07
CA ARG A 61 -11.27 21.28 -14.11
C ARG A 61 -12.75 21.50 -13.81
N PHE A 62 -13.57 20.51 -14.09
CA PHE A 62 -15.01 20.55 -13.80
C PHE A 62 -15.42 19.56 -12.71
N TYR A 63 -14.54 18.64 -12.33
CA TYR A 63 -14.81 17.64 -11.32
C TYR A 63 -13.60 17.46 -10.39
N TYR A 64 -13.88 17.31 -9.09
CA TYR A 64 -12.89 16.96 -8.07
C TYR A 64 -13.58 16.13 -6.98
N TYR A 65 -12.94 15.04 -6.56
CA TYR A 65 -13.38 14.20 -5.46
C TYR A 65 -12.17 13.63 -4.71
N GLU A 66 -12.29 13.50 -3.39
CA GLU A 66 -11.28 12.87 -2.55
C GLU A 66 -11.94 12.05 -1.44
N SER A 67 -11.54 10.79 -1.28
CA SER A 67 -11.98 9.97 -0.15
C SER A 67 -11.01 8.83 0.18
N SER A 68 -11.22 8.19 1.34
CA SER A 68 -10.47 6.99 1.72
C SER A 68 -10.88 5.79 0.87
N ASN A 69 -9.94 4.89 0.57
CA ASN A 69 -10.25 3.66 -0.17
C ASN A 69 -10.55 2.47 0.75
N THR A 70 -11.23 1.47 0.19
CA THR A 70 -11.33 0.13 0.76
C THR A 70 -10.12 -0.68 0.30
N ILE A 71 -9.32 -1.18 1.25
CA ILE A 71 -8.33 -2.24 0.95
C ILE A 71 -9.07 -3.58 1.05
N THR A 72 -8.98 -4.39 -0.01
CA THR A 72 -9.67 -5.69 -0.07
C THR A 72 -8.97 -6.73 0.80
N ILE A 73 -9.63 -7.86 1.05
CA ILE A 73 -9.02 -9.00 1.75
C ILE A 73 -7.78 -9.46 0.98
N ILE A 74 -7.92 -9.73 -0.31
CA ILE A 74 -6.80 -10.16 -1.17
C ILE A 74 -5.73 -9.07 -1.31
N GLY A 75 -6.07 -7.80 -1.20
CA GLY A 75 -5.12 -6.69 -1.21
C GLY A 75 -4.25 -6.66 0.03
N ARG A 76 -4.81 -7.00 1.20
CA ARG A 76 -4.01 -7.18 2.43
C ARG A 76 -3.07 -8.37 2.31
N ASP A 77 -3.52 -9.48 1.72
CA ASP A 77 -2.69 -10.65 1.49
C ASP A 77 -1.56 -10.35 0.48
N TYR A 78 -1.88 -9.62 -0.59
CA TYR A 78 -0.90 -9.10 -1.56
C TYR A 78 0.15 -8.23 -0.87
N ILE A 79 -0.24 -7.27 -0.04
CA ILE A 79 0.70 -6.42 0.72
C ILE A 79 1.61 -7.29 1.60
N ALA A 80 1.05 -8.24 2.35
CA ALA A 80 1.84 -9.13 3.20
C ALA A 80 2.84 -9.96 2.37
N GLN A 81 2.41 -10.43 1.21
CA GLN A 81 3.25 -11.15 0.25
C GLN A 81 4.39 -10.28 -0.30
N GLN A 82 4.13 -9.00 -0.61
CA GLN A 82 5.15 -8.06 -1.07
C GLN A 82 6.23 -7.79 -0.01
N LEU A 83 5.83 -7.72 1.27
CA LEU A 83 6.74 -7.35 2.37
C LEU A 83 7.53 -8.52 2.95
N GLY A 84 6.94 -9.72 3.02
CA GLY A 84 7.54 -10.86 3.72
C GLY A 84 7.45 -12.20 2.98
N GLY A 85 6.79 -12.24 1.83
CA GLY A 85 6.57 -13.45 1.05
C GLY A 85 7.36 -13.49 -0.25
N THR A 86 6.79 -14.13 -1.26
CA THR A 86 7.27 -14.10 -2.66
C THR A 86 6.48 -13.02 -3.41
N PRO A 87 7.09 -11.87 -3.74
CA PRO A 87 6.40 -10.78 -4.41
C PRO A 87 5.70 -11.21 -5.70
N SER A 88 4.51 -10.66 -5.92
CA SER A 88 3.83 -10.64 -7.22
C SER A 88 4.23 -9.38 -8.00
N ASP A 89 3.71 -9.19 -9.21
CA ASP A 89 3.86 -7.94 -9.96
C ASP A 89 3.35 -6.72 -9.17
N GLU A 90 3.80 -5.52 -9.51
CA GLU A 90 3.40 -4.32 -8.77
C GLU A 90 1.94 -3.93 -9.03
N ALA A 91 1.23 -3.51 -7.97
CA ALA A 91 -0.08 -2.90 -8.05
C ALA A 91 0.00 -1.49 -8.64
N LYS A 92 -0.02 -1.43 -9.98
CA LYS A 92 0.09 -0.19 -10.77
C LYS A 92 -1.02 0.00 -11.79
N TRP A 93 -1.89 -0.98 -11.98
CA TRP A 93 -2.96 -0.88 -12.96
C TRP A 93 -4.18 -0.22 -12.33
N ILE A 94 -4.63 0.88 -12.91
CA ILE A 94 -5.83 1.60 -12.47
C ILE A 94 -6.96 1.27 -13.44
N SER A 95 -8.09 0.86 -12.86
CA SER A 95 -9.32 0.49 -13.56
C SER A 95 -10.45 1.44 -13.19
N LEU A 96 -11.46 1.55 -14.05
CA LEU A 96 -12.66 2.35 -13.85
C LEU A 96 -13.91 1.47 -13.99
N SER A 97 -14.98 1.84 -13.28
CA SER A 97 -16.26 1.13 -13.33
C SER A 97 -17.44 2.09 -13.14
N VAL A 98 -18.60 1.67 -13.63
CA VAL A 98 -19.91 2.31 -13.41
C VAL A 98 -20.71 1.65 -12.28
N ASN A 99 -20.14 0.68 -11.57
CA ASN A 99 -20.83 -0.03 -10.49
C ASN A 99 -21.10 0.90 -9.29
N THR A 100 -22.25 0.73 -8.65
CA THR A 100 -22.80 1.67 -7.65
C THR A 100 -22.54 1.25 -6.20
N ALA A 101 -21.75 0.19 -5.95
CA ALA A 101 -21.55 -0.28 -4.58
C ALA A 101 -20.72 0.72 -3.75
N ASP A 102 -21.28 1.18 -2.62
CA ASP A 102 -20.65 2.18 -1.75
C ASP A 102 -20.81 1.81 -0.25
N PRO A 103 -19.71 1.62 0.50
CA PRO A 103 -18.34 1.50 0.00
C PRO A 103 -18.19 0.21 -0.84
N PRO A 104 -17.19 0.14 -1.74
CA PRO A 104 -16.83 -1.10 -2.40
C PRO A 104 -16.59 -2.21 -1.36
N PRO A 105 -17.24 -3.39 -1.48
CA PRO A 105 -17.02 -4.53 -0.59
C PRO A 105 -15.55 -4.94 -0.52
N ASN A 106 -15.03 -5.15 0.70
CA ASN A 106 -13.66 -5.61 0.88
C ASN A 106 -13.45 -7.08 0.46
N THR A 107 -14.51 -7.84 0.22
CA THR A 107 -14.48 -9.21 -0.28
C THR A 107 -14.32 -9.30 -1.79
N TRP A 108 -14.34 -8.17 -2.50
CA TRP A 108 -14.13 -8.16 -3.95
C TRP A 108 -12.71 -8.59 -4.31
N GLU A 109 -12.64 -9.42 -5.33
CA GLU A 109 -11.40 -9.92 -5.91
C GLU A 109 -11.10 -9.29 -7.29
N GLU A 110 -12.11 -8.62 -7.87
CA GLU A 110 -12.11 -7.84 -9.12
C GLU A 110 -12.99 -6.59 -8.95
N LEU A 111 -12.75 -5.51 -9.72
CA LEU A 111 -13.51 -4.26 -9.57
C LEU A 111 -14.98 -4.46 -9.97
N GLY A 112 -15.91 -3.98 -9.13
CA GLY A 112 -17.36 -4.13 -9.36
C GLY A 112 -17.96 -5.45 -8.88
N GLY A 113 -17.12 -6.45 -8.57
CA GLY A 113 -17.55 -7.77 -8.12
C GLY A 113 -17.90 -8.74 -9.25
N GLY A 114 -17.55 -8.39 -10.49
CA GLY A 114 -17.77 -9.17 -11.70
C GLY A 114 -16.81 -8.73 -12.83
N ALA A 115 -16.40 -9.67 -13.68
CA ALA A 115 -15.51 -9.40 -14.83
C ALA A 115 -16.10 -8.38 -15.85
N ASP A 116 -17.42 -8.16 -15.84
CA ASP A 116 -18.14 -7.28 -16.76
C ASP A 116 -18.38 -5.86 -16.21
N ASP A 117 -17.98 -5.57 -14.96
CA ASP A 117 -18.22 -4.27 -14.33
C ASP A 117 -17.13 -3.23 -14.64
N GLU A 118 -15.96 -3.66 -15.13
CA GLU A 118 -14.91 -2.76 -15.57
C GLU A 118 -15.26 -2.10 -16.90
N ILE A 119 -14.88 -0.83 -17.06
CA ILE A 119 -14.95 -0.17 -18.36
C ILE A 119 -13.79 -0.69 -19.22
N VAL A 120 -14.12 -1.28 -20.38
CA VAL A 120 -13.18 -2.03 -21.23
C VAL A 120 -12.98 -1.43 -22.61
N ALA A 121 -13.51 -0.23 -22.85
CA ALA A 121 -13.42 0.44 -24.14
C ALA A 121 -13.35 1.97 -24.00
N ASP A 122 -13.17 2.62 -25.15
CA ASP A 122 -13.37 4.04 -25.38
C ASP A 122 -12.49 4.96 -24.52
N GLY A 123 -11.25 4.53 -24.25
CA GLY A 123 -10.19 5.33 -23.63
C GLY A 123 -10.20 5.35 -22.10
N LEU A 124 -11.11 4.56 -21.50
CA LEU A 124 -11.23 4.38 -20.05
C LEU A 124 -10.87 2.95 -19.60
N GLU A 125 -10.22 2.17 -20.48
CA GLU A 125 -9.66 0.85 -20.16
C GLU A 125 -8.55 0.95 -19.11
N ARG A 126 -8.21 -0.17 -18.46
CA ARG A 126 -7.11 -0.22 -17.48
C ARG A 126 -5.85 0.49 -17.98
N ALA A 127 -5.37 1.46 -17.20
CA ALA A 127 -4.17 2.22 -17.50
C ALA A 127 -3.03 1.89 -16.52
N VAL A 128 -1.78 1.96 -17.00
CA VAL A 128 -0.60 1.89 -16.12
C VAL A 128 -0.48 3.21 -15.38
N GLY A 129 -0.48 3.14 -14.06
CA GLY A 129 -0.19 4.27 -13.20
C GLY A 129 1.32 4.51 -13.04
N THR A 130 1.67 5.77 -12.87
CA THR A 130 3.03 6.23 -12.58
C THR A 130 3.26 6.23 -11.07
N TYR A 131 4.27 5.49 -10.63
CA TYR A 131 4.69 5.47 -9.24
C TYR A 131 5.54 6.69 -8.88
N ALA A 132 5.24 7.31 -7.74
CA ALA A 132 6.10 8.33 -7.14
C ALA A 132 6.23 8.15 -5.63
N HIS A 133 7.46 8.34 -5.12
CA HIS A 133 7.79 8.30 -3.70
C HIS A 133 8.98 9.21 -3.42
N THR A 134 8.97 9.91 -2.28
CA THR A 134 10.09 10.75 -1.85
C THR A 134 10.93 10.04 -0.78
N ALA A 135 12.24 9.92 -0.96
CA ALA A 135 13.08 9.23 0.03
C ALA A 135 12.90 9.81 1.44
N GLY A 136 12.66 8.94 2.43
CA GLY A 136 12.41 9.33 3.82
C GLY A 136 10.94 9.67 4.14
N THR A 137 10.01 9.58 3.19
CA THR A 137 8.57 9.64 3.46
C THR A 137 7.99 8.23 3.66
N ASN A 138 6.78 8.18 4.23
CA ASN A 138 5.97 6.98 4.40
C ASN A 138 4.78 6.93 3.43
N THR A 139 4.76 7.85 2.46
CA THR A 139 3.73 8.02 1.45
C THR A 139 4.26 7.76 0.05
N TRP A 140 3.42 7.19 -0.80
CA TRP A 140 3.66 7.06 -2.23
C TRP A 140 2.36 7.22 -3.00
N THR A 141 2.49 7.50 -4.30
CA THR A 141 1.35 7.62 -5.20
C THR A 141 1.47 6.69 -6.40
N ILE A 142 0.30 6.34 -6.95
CA ILE A 142 0.14 5.71 -8.27
C ILE A 142 -0.90 6.55 -9.03
N GLU A 143 -0.50 7.17 -10.13
CA GLU A 143 -1.35 8.10 -10.88
C GLU A 143 -1.52 7.68 -12.34
N ALA A 144 -2.76 7.69 -12.83
CA ALA A 144 -3.05 7.52 -14.26
C ALA A 144 -4.02 8.60 -14.75
N GLU A 145 -3.79 9.06 -15.97
CA GLU A 145 -4.72 9.92 -16.72
C GLU A 145 -5.40 9.07 -17.80
N PHE A 146 -6.72 9.16 -17.85
CA PHE A 146 -7.57 8.55 -18.87
C PHE A 146 -8.10 9.65 -19.78
N THR A 147 -8.26 9.36 -21.07
CA THR A 147 -8.87 10.29 -22.03
C THR A 147 -10.07 9.61 -22.66
N ALA A 148 -11.27 10.10 -22.38
CA ALA A 148 -12.49 9.55 -22.96
C ALA A 148 -12.50 9.78 -24.48
N SER A 149 -12.73 8.72 -25.26
CA SER A 149 -12.91 8.80 -26.73
C SER A 149 -14.37 8.65 -27.17
N ALA A 150 -15.26 8.38 -26.21
CA ALA A 150 -16.71 8.41 -26.35
C ALA A 150 -17.35 8.99 -25.08
N THR A 151 -18.67 9.16 -25.07
CA THR A 151 -19.38 9.58 -23.86
C THR A 151 -19.53 8.39 -22.90
N HIS A 152 -19.02 8.55 -21.68
CA HIS A 152 -19.22 7.65 -20.55
C HIS A 152 -20.05 8.34 -19.48
N THR A 153 -21.19 7.76 -19.11
CA THR A 153 -22.03 8.24 -18.01
C THR A 153 -21.75 7.44 -16.76
N ASP A 154 -21.87 8.10 -15.60
CA ASP A 154 -21.79 7.47 -14.28
C ASP A 154 -20.49 6.68 -14.01
N VAL A 155 -19.35 7.18 -14.51
CA VAL A 155 -18.05 6.69 -14.05
C VAL A 155 -17.93 7.05 -12.58
N GLN A 156 -17.83 6.06 -11.69
CA GLN A 156 -18.01 6.29 -10.25
C GLN A 156 -17.25 5.33 -9.34
N GLN A 157 -16.45 4.43 -9.92
CA GLN A 157 -15.57 3.55 -9.16
C GLN A 157 -14.20 3.45 -9.82
N THR A 158 -13.19 3.22 -8.99
CA THR A 158 -11.83 2.89 -9.44
C THR A 158 -11.22 1.78 -8.60
N GLY A 159 -10.41 0.95 -9.24
CA GLY A 159 -9.65 -0.12 -8.60
C GLY A 159 -8.16 -0.04 -8.90
N LEU A 160 -7.33 -0.33 -7.90
CA LEU A 160 -5.89 -0.50 -8.03
C LEU A 160 -5.54 -1.99 -8.06
N GLN A 161 -4.81 -2.40 -9.09
CA GLN A 161 -4.62 -3.82 -9.40
C GLN A 161 -3.19 -4.14 -9.83
N TRP A 162 -2.78 -5.41 -9.69
CA TRP A 162 -1.45 -5.87 -10.08
C TRP A 162 -1.40 -6.72 -11.36
N VAL A 163 -2.54 -6.97 -12.01
CA VAL A 163 -2.59 -7.69 -13.31
C VAL A 163 -3.17 -6.76 -14.39
N VAL A 164 -2.58 -6.79 -15.58
CA VAL A 164 -2.98 -5.96 -16.73
C VAL A 164 -4.30 -6.40 -17.37
N THR A 165 -4.56 -7.71 -17.38
CA THR A 165 -5.68 -8.30 -18.11
C THR A 165 -7.01 -7.78 -17.58
N VAL A 166 -7.75 -7.04 -18.40
CA VAL A 166 -9.07 -6.51 -18.07
C VAL A 166 -10.03 -7.62 -17.63
N GLY A 167 -10.85 -7.37 -16.61
CA GLY A 167 -11.77 -8.36 -16.03
C GLY A 167 -11.06 -9.58 -15.43
N SER A 168 -9.76 -9.49 -15.12
CA SER A 168 -9.10 -10.54 -14.34
C SER A 168 -9.57 -10.52 -12.89
N ASN A 169 -9.64 -11.71 -12.31
CA ASN A 169 -10.03 -11.94 -10.93
C ASN A 169 -8.81 -12.25 -10.04
N GLY A 170 -8.93 -11.99 -8.75
CA GLY A 170 -7.92 -12.30 -7.73
C GLY A 170 -6.75 -11.32 -7.74
N ASN A 171 -6.96 -10.08 -8.19
CA ASN A 171 -5.91 -9.10 -8.39
C ASN A 171 -6.26 -7.66 -7.95
N LEU A 172 -7.41 -7.45 -7.32
CA LEU A 172 -7.85 -6.13 -6.82
C LEU A 172 -7.22 -5.83 -5.45
N MET A 173 -6.22 -4.94 -5.40
CA MET A 173 -5.60 -4.51 -4.14
C MET A 173 -6.51 -3.60 -3.31
N ALA A 174 -7.12 -2.64 -3.99
CA ALA A 174 -7.97 -1.63 -3.36
C ALA A 174 -9.02 -1.12 -4.34
N ALA A 175 -10.14 -0.67 -3.79
CA ALA A 175 -11.22 -0.06 -4.55
C ALA A 175 -11.72 1.21 -3.86
N ASN A 176 -12.23 2.13 -4.65
CA ASN A 176 -12.85 3.36 -4.19
C ASN A 176 -14.12 3.65 -5.00
N HIS A 177 -15.13 4.18 -4.33
CA HIS A 177 -16.32 4.75 -4.94
C HIS A 177 -16.25 6.28 -4.79
N PHE A 178 -16.55 6.98 -5.88
CA PHE A 178 -16.58 8.43 -5.94
C PHE A 178 -17.91 8.91 -6.52
N THR A 179 -18.24 10.19 -6.34
CA THR A 179 -19.50 10.72 -6.89
C THR A 179 -19.53 10.58 -8.41
N PRO A 180 -20.60 10.05 -9.03
CA PRO A 180 -20.60 9.78 -10.47
C PRO A 180 -20.24 11.01 -11.31
N VAL A 181 -19.38 10.80 -12.32
CA VAL A 181 -18.98 11.80 -13.31
C VAL A 181 -19.34 11.31 -14.71
N THR A 182 -19.85 12.24 -15.53
CA THR A 182 -20.02 12.00 -16.97
C THR A 182 -18.84 12.62 -17.70
N LEU A 183 -18.21 11.82 -18.56
CA LEU A 183 -17.12 12.24 -19.43
C LEU A 183 -17.63 12.21 -20.86
N THR A 184 -17.32 13.25 -21.62
CA THR A 184 -17.54 13.32 -23.06
C THR A 184 -16.23 13.09 -23.80
N SER A 185 -16.30 12.83 -25.11
CA SER A 185 -15.10 12.63 -25.92
C SER A 185 -14.17 13.84 -25.80
N GLY A 186 -12.90 13.60 -25.44
CA GLY A 186 -11.87 14.62 -25.23
C GLY A 186 -11.70 15.05 -23.77
N ASP A 187 -12.61 14.67 -22.86
CA ASP A 187 -12.43 14.90 -21.43
C ASP A 187 -11.34 13.97 -20.89
N THR A 188 -10.58 14.47 -19.92
CA THR A 188 -9.62 13.67 -19.17
C THR A 188 -10.12 13.39 -17.76
N LEU A 189 -9.76 12.23 -17.23
CA LEU A 189 -9.99 11.83 -15.84
C LEU A 189 -8.66 11.38 -15.25
N THR A 190 -8.20 12.05 -14.20
CA THR A 190 -6.99 11.69 -13.47
C THR A 190 -7.37 10.98 -12.18
N ILE A 191 -6.79 9.81 -11.96
CA ILE A 191 -6.93 9.03 -10.73
C ILE A 191 -5.58 8.96 -10.05
N THR A 192 -5.50 9.49 -8.84
CA THR A 192 -4.30 9.43 -8.00
C THR A 192 -4.61 8.62 -6.74
N TRP A 193 -4.02 7.43 -6.66
CA TRP A 193 -4.00 6.64 -5.43
C TRP A 193 -2.84 7.13 -4.57
N GLU A 194 -3.11 7.56 -3.34
CA GLU A 194 -2.08 7.85 -2.34
C GLU A 194 -2.19 6.83 -1.22
N LEU A 195 -1.07 6.20 -0.91
CA LEU A 195 -0.96 5.16 0.12
C LEU A 195 0.05 5.62 1.18
N THR A 196 -0.23 5.31 2.44
CA THR A 196 0.55 5.76 3.61
C THR A 196 0.78 4.60 4.58
N LEU A 197 2.04 4.36 4.97
CA LEU A 197 2.40 3.50 6.10
C LEU A 197 2.30 4.29 7.41
N THR A 198 1.58 3.78 8.40
CA THR A 198 1.40 4.42 9.72
C THR A 198 1.64 3.44 10.86
#